data_AF-A0A9R0EHI9-F1
#
_entry.id   AF-A0A9R0EHI9-F1
#
_cell.length_a   1.000
_cell.length_b   1.000
_cell.length_c   1.000
_cell.angle_alpha   90.00
_cell.angle_beta   90.00
_cell.angle_gamma   90.00
#
_symmetry.space_group_name_H-M   'P 1'
#
loop_
_entity.id
_entity.type
_entity.pdbx_description
1 polymer ?
#
loop_
_entity_poly.entity_id
_entity_poly.type
_entity_poly.pdbx_seq_one_letter_code
_entity_poly.pdbx_strand_id
1 'polypeptide(L)'
;MSKLISVLVLYLCFDLAHQYRGQSRSIADKEWDFLIFTQQWPSSMCKVWTHNKPKHHCVFPKKADSWTVHGIWPTKKGTKGPFNCNTTWLFDPEQVRPIESELEQAWTNIEKETSLYNLWAHEWNKHGTCAAMIEPLNSQLKYFSKGIDFLNQYHMNDILTSANIVPSDTNPVKAEEVSATVASKIGVRPFIACEFEDGVQYLIELRVCFDKQLNLKECEGEHEVNGVLTNCNIAKNIIYPTALPPANLQIVQLHKFINWLQWFTL
;
A
#
# COMPACT_ATOMS: atom_id res chain seq x y z
N MET A 1 36.33 18.48 -49.97
CA MET A 1 36.19 18.79 -48.53
C MET A 1 34.78 19.23 -48.14
N SER A 2 34.18 20.24 -48.78
CA SER A 2 32.84 20.77 -48.41
C SER A 2 31.70 19.72 -48.35
N LYS A 3 31.60 18.78 -49.33
CA LYS A 3 30.54 17.76 -49.33
C LYS A 3 30.65 16.71 -48.21
N LEU A 4 31.87 16.41 -47.74
CA LEU A 4 32.07 15.44 -46.64
C LEU A 4 31.63 16.03 -45.29
N ILE A 5 31.87 17.33 -45.08
CA ILE A 5 31.50 18.05 -43.86
C ILE A 5 29.98 18.12 -43.72
N SER A 6 29.24 18.40 -44.80
CA SER A 6 27.78 18.46 -44.78
C SER A 6 27.11 17.12 -44.42
N VAL A 7 27.68 16.00 -44.87
CA VAL A 7 27.17 14.66 -44.55
C VAL A 7 27.43 14.32 -43.07
N LEU A 8 28.63 14.60 -42.55
CA LEU A 8 28.98 14.41 -41.14
C LEU A 8 28.11 15.24 -40.18
N VAL A 9 27.79 16.49 -40.52
CA VAL A 9 26.91 17.34 -39.71
C VAL A 9 25.48 16.79 -39.67
N LEU A 10 24.95 16.31 -40.80
CA LEU A 10 23.62 15.71 -40.85
C LEU A 10 23.54 14.43 -40.01
N TYR A 11 24.51 13.52 -40.10
CA TYR A 11 24.55 12.30 -39.27
C TYR A 11 24.59 12.62 -37.77
N LEU A 12 25.45 13.56 -37.35
CA LEU A 12 25.51 13.99 -35.95
C LEU A 12 24.18 14.61 -35.47
N CYS A 13 23.49 15.37 -36.32
CA CYS A 13 22.16 15.91 -36.00
C CYS A 13 21.09 14.81 -35.88
N PHE A 14 21.14 13.77 -36.72
CA PHE A 14 20.21 12.64 -36.64
C PHE A 14 20.44 11.79 -35.38
N ASP A 15 21.70 11.53 -35.02
CA ASP A 15 22.05 10.79 -33.80
C ASP A 15 21.65 11.56 -32.54
N LEU A 16 21.93 12.86 -32.49
CA LEU A 16 21.48 13.75 -31.40
C LEU A 16 19.96 13.78 -31.30
N ALA A 17 19.23 13.91 -32.41
CA ALA A 17 17.76 13.92 -32.42
C ALA A 17 17.18 12.58 -31.97
N HIS A 18 17.77 11.44 -32.36
CA HIS A 18 17.34 10.12 -31.94
C HIS A 18 17.60 9.89 -30.44
N GLN A 19 18.77 10.32 -29.93
CA GLN A 19 19.11 10.25 -28.51
C GLN A 19 18.20 11.14 -27.65
N TYR A 20 17.92 12.37 -28.11
CA TYR A 20 17.00 13.29 -27.44
C TYR A 20 15.57 12.75 -27.41
N ARG A 21 15.12 12.13 -28.50
CA ARG A 21 13.79 11.49 -28.60
C ARG A 21 13.68 10.24 -27.71
N GLY A 22 14.74 9.44 -27.60
CA GLY A 22 14.80 8.30 -26.68
C GLY A 22 14.78 8.71 -25.21
N GLN A 23 15.50 9.78 -24.86
CA GLN A 23 15.54 10.33 -23.51
C GLN A 23 14.22 11.03 -23.12
N SER A 24 13.61 11.80 -24.02
CA SER A 24 12.31 12.43 -23.80
C SER A 24 11.18 11.40 -23.59
N ARG A 25 11.21 10.30 -24.35
CA ARG A 25 10.23 9.20 -24.20
C ARG A 25 10.40 8.46 -22.87
N SER A 26 11.63 8.22 -22.43
CA SER A 26 11.89 7.55 -21.14
C SER A 26 11.57 8.43 -19.92
N ILE A 27 11.65 9.75 -20.04
CA ILE A 27 11.22 10.70 -19.02
C ILE A 27 9.68 10.75 -18.95
N ALA A 28 9.00 10.83 -20.11
CA ALA A 28 7.53 10.85 -20.18
C ALA A 28 6.87 9.56 -19.64
N ASP A 29 7.55 8.41 -19.75
CA ASP A 29 7.09 7.13 -19.18
C ASP A 29 7.25 7.04 -17.66
N LYS A 30 8.05 7.95 -17.05
CA LYS A 30 8.30 8.01 -15.59
C LYS A 30 7.57 9.15 -14.90
N GLU A 31 7.04 10.12 -15.65
CA GLU A 31 6.17 11.17 -15.12
C GLU A 31 4.88 10.58 -14.53
N TRP A 32 4.46 11.16 -13.42
CA TRP A 32 3.23 10.82 -12.70
C TRP A 32 2.52 12.11 -12.25
N ASP A 33 1.23 12.02 -11.92
CA ASP A 33 0.37 13.19 -11.70
C ASP A 33 0.12 13.46 -10.21
N PHE A 34 -0.03 12.39 -9.42
CA PHE A 34 -0.30 12.46 -7.98
C PHE A 34 0.27 11.22 -7.26
N LEU A 35 0.26 11.25 -5.94
CA LEU A 35 0.59 10.11 -5.08
C LEU A 35 -0.68 9.52 -4.51
N ILE A 36 -0.76 8.19 -4.46
CA ILE A 36 -1.75 7.47 -3.66
C ILE A 36 -1.05 6.99 -2.39
N PHE A 37 -1.49 7.45 -1.23
CA PHE A 37 -1.06 6.90 0.05
C PHE A 37 -2.07 5.83 0.49
N THR A 38 -1.59 4.60 0.65
CA THR A 38 -2.41 3.43 0.98
C THR A 38 -2.08 2.98 2.39
N GLN A 39 -3.11 2.95 3.24
CA GLN A 39 -3.08 2.24 4.51
C GLN A 39 -3.82 0.92 4.35
N GLN A 40 -3.31 -0.13 4.98
CA GLN A 40 -3.90 -1.46 4.99
C GLN A 40 -4.35 -1.86 6.40
N TRP A 41 -5.39 -2.69 6.47
CA TRP A 41 -5.88 -3.25 7.73
C TRP A 41 -5.26 -4.63 7.98
N PRO A 42 -4.36 -4.78 8.97
CA PRO A 42 -3.60 -6.01 9.14
C PRO A 42 -4.44 -7.28 9.32
N SER A 43 -5.61 -7.20 9.96
CA SER A 43 -6.45 -8.37 10.24
C SER A 43 -7.12 -8.92 8.99
N SER A 44 -7.59 -8.04 8.10
CA SER A 44 -8.13 -8.47 6.80
C SER A 44 -7.03 -8.99 5.90
N MET A 45 -5.88 -8.32 5.84
CA MET A 45 -4.73 -8.77 5.05
C MET A 45 -4.21 -10.13 5.52
N CYS A 46 -4.19 -10.37 6.84
CA CYS A 46 -3.86 -11.68 7.39
C CYS A 46 -4.84 -12.78 6.95
N LYS A 47 -6.14 -12.46 6.90
CA LYS A 47 -7.15 -13.42 6.42
C LYS A 47 -6.92 -13.78 4.96
N VAL A 48 -6.61 -12.80 4.10
CA VAL A 48 -6.25 -13.02 2.69
C VAL A 48 -4.97 -13.86 2.58
N TRP A 49 -3.94 -13.53 3.36
CA TRP A 49 -2.66 -14.25 3.37
C TRP A 49 -2.79 -15.72 3.75
N THR A 50 -3.71 -16.03 4.66
CA THR A 50 -3.89 -17.36 5.24
C THR A 50 -4.97 -18.20 4.53
N HIS A 51 -5.89 -17.58 3.79
CA HIS A 51 -7.06 -18.25 3.20
C HIS A 51 -6.70 -19.50 2.40
N ASN A 52 -5.80 -19.37 1.41
CA ASN A 52 -5.38 -20.50 0.56
C ASN A 52 -4.17 -21.27 1.11
N LYS A 53 -3.57 -20.80 2.20
CA LYS A 53 -2.33 -21.33 2.75
C LYS A 53 -2.42 -21.34 4.28
N PRO A 54 -3.18 -22.28 4.88
CA PRO A 54 -3.51 -22.26 6.31
C PRO A 54 -2.30 -22.46 7.24
N LYS A 55 -1.13 -22.81 6.70
CA LYS A 55 0.14 -22.87 7.45
C LYS A 55 0.85 -21.52 7.56
N HIS A 56 0.36 -20.51 6.84
CA HIS A 56 0.88 -19.17 6.93
C HIS A 56 0.48 -18.50 8.24
N HIS A 57 1.33 -17.60 8.71
CA HIS A 57 1.14 -16.81 9.91
C HIS A 57 1.28 -15.34 9.57
N CYS A 58 0.87 -14.50 10.52
CA CYS A 58 0.86 -13.07 10.34
C CYS A 58 1.70 -12.36 11.41
N VAL A 59 2.37 -11.29 11.02
CA VAL A 59 2.97 -10.30 11.92
C VAL A 59 2.00 -9.14 12.05
N PHE A 60 1.84 -8.64 13.27
CA PHE A 60 0.99 -7.49 13.58
C PHE A 60 1.81 -6.41 14.29
N PRO A 61 1.42 -5.13 14.15
CA PRO A 61 1.90 -4.06 15.01
C PRO A 61 1.68 -4.39 16.49
N LYS A 62 2.51 -3.84 17.38
CA LYS A 62 2.39 -4.03 18.83
C LYS A 62 1.07 -3.46 19.38
N LYS A 63 0.64 -2.33 18.85
CA LYS A 63 -0.66 -1.74 19.19
C LYS A 63 -1.73 -2.51 18.43
N ALA A 64 -2.65 -3.12 19.18
CA ALA A 64 -3.83 -3.77 18.59
C ALA A 64 -4.63 -2.76 17.77
N ASP A 65 -5.38 -3.28 16.80
CA ASP A 65 -6.32 -2.50 15.99
C ASP A 65 -5.69 -1.25 15.33
N SER A 66 -4.44 -1.37 14.87
CA SER A 66 -3.71 -0.28 14.22
C SER A 66 -3.58 -0.53 12.72
N TRP A 67 -3.89 0.50 11.95
CA TRP A 67 -3.62 0.52 10.52
C TRP A 67 -2.11 0.65 10.28
N THR A 68 -1.64 0.04 9.21
CA THR A 68 -0.24 0.16 8.75
C THR A 68 -0.20 0.74 7.35
N VAL A 69 0.93 1.32 6.98
CA VAL A 69 1.20 1.70 5.60
C VAL A 69 1.30 0.42 4.75
N HIS A 70 0.68 0.46 3.58
CA HIS A 70 1.02 -0.43 2.48
C HIS A 70 2.00 0.27 1.54
N GLY A 71 1.70 1.50 1.11
CA GLY A 71 2.63 2.24 0.28
C GLY A 71 2.27 3.67 -0.09
N ILE A 72 3.23 4.33 -0.76
CA ILE A 72 3.07 5.63 -1.42
C ILE A 72 3.32 5.41 -2.91
N TRP A 73 2.27 5.51 -3.72
CA TRP A 73 2.32 5.09 -5.11
C TRP A 73 2.18 6.29 -6.06
N PRO A 74 3.27 6.69 -6.73
CA PRO A 74 3.19 7.61 -7.85
C PRO A 74 2.26 7.05 -8.92
N THR A 75 1.26 7.86 -9.29
CA THR A 75 0.17 7.45 -10.16
C THR A 75 -0.05 8.49 -11.26
N LYS A 76 -0.12 7.99 -12.49
CA LYS A 76 -0.61 8.72 -13.66
C LYS A 76 -2.11 8.45 -13.80
N LYS A 77 -2.89 9.52 -13.97
CA LYS A 77 -4.35 9.48 -14.00
C LYS A 77 -4.88 8.42 -14.97
N GLY A 78 -5.80 7.59 -14.49
CA GLY A 78 -6.41 6.51 -15.26
C GLY A 78 -5.49 5.31 -15.50
N THR A 79 -4.36 5.22 -14.82
CA THR A 79 -3.43 4.08 -14.85
C THR A 79 -3.11 3.62 -13.43
N LYS A 80 -2.45 2.47 -13.29
CA LYS A 80 -1.99 1.98 -11.98
C LYS A 80 -0.55 2.40 -11.65
N GLY A 81 0.20 2.93 -12.62
CA GLY A 81 1.63 3.20 -12.52
C GLY A 81 1.96 4.69 -12.65
N PRO A 82 3.24 5.06 -12.80
CA PRO A 82 4.33 4.23 -13.29
C PRO A 82 4.90 3.24 -12.25
N PHE A 83 5.67 2.25 -12.72
CA PHE A 83 6.33 1.25 -11.88
C PHE A 83 7.79 1.07 -12.28
N ASN A 84 8.63 0.64 -11.33
CA ASN A 84 10.02 0.25 -11.55
C ASN A 84 10.83 1.32 -12.30
N CYS A 85 10.64 2.61 -11.96
CA CYS A 85 11.21 3.73 -12.71
C CYS A 85 12.74 3.75 -12.72
N ASN A 86 13.38 3.08 -11.77
CA ASN A 86 14.82 2.88 -11.76
C ASN A 86 15.21 1.50 -11.22
N THR A 87 15.67 0.61 -12.09
CA THR A 87 16.07 -0.76 -11.73
C THR A 87 17.48 -0.87 -11.14
N THR A 88 18.25 0.23 -11.08
CA THR A 88 19.57 0.26 -10.43
C THR A 88 19.50 0.82 -9.01
N TRP A 89 18.41 1.50 -8.65
CA TRP A 89 18.18 2.04 -7.31
C TRP A 89 17.45 1.01 -6.45
N LEU A 90 18.11 -0.12 -6.19
CA LEU A 90 17.52 -1.18 -5.38
C LEU A 90 17.44 -0.79 -3.91
N PHE A 91 16.47 -1.39 -3.21
CA PHE A 91 16.33 -1.25 -1.76
C PHE A 91 17.60 -1.69 -1.05
N ASP A 92 18.02 -0.90 -0.06
CA ASP A 92 19.20 -1.13 0.76
C ASP A 92 18.80 -0.94 2.23
N PRO A 93 18.77 -2.02 3.04
CA PRO A 93 18.42 -1.96 4.46
C PRO A 93 19.20 -0.90 5.24
N GLU A 94 20.46 -0.65 4.88
CA GLU A 94 21.28 0.35 5.59
C GLU A 94 20.71 1.76 5.48
N GLN A 95 19.98 2.06 4.40
CA GLN A 95 19.37 3.39 4.19
C GLN A 95 18.19 3.64 5.12
N VAL A 96 17.55 2.58 5.65
CA VAL A 96 16.39 2.69 6.53
C VAL A 96 16.68 2.24 7.96
N ARG A 97 17.87 1.68 8.22
CA ARG A 97 18.33 1.27 9.56
C ARG A 97 18.02 2.31 10.66
N PRO A 98 18.18 3.64 10.46
CA PRO A 98 17.84 4.62 11.49
C PRO A 98 16.37 4.66 11.93
N ILE A 99 15.44 4.13 11.13
CA ILE A 99 13.99 4.12 11.37
C ILE A 99 13.38 2.72 11.27
N GLU A 100 14.20 1.66 11.32
CA GLU A 100 13.76 0.27 11.12
C GLU A 100 12.72 -0.13 12.17
N SER A 101 12.92 0.25 13.43
CA SER A 101 12.01 -0.08 14.52
C SER A 101 10.63 0.58 14.36
N GLU A 102 10.60 1.78 13.79
CA GLU A 102 9.39 2.50 13.46
C GLU A 102 8.70 1.86 12.25
N LEU A 103 9.45 1.45 11.23
CA LEU A 103 8.89 0.74 10.07
C LEU A 103 8.29 -0.61 10.44
N GLU A 104 8.87 -1.35 11.38
CA GLU A 104 8.27 -2.59 11.89
C GLU A 104 6.86 -2.38 12.45
N GLN A 105 6.55 -1.18 12.95
CA GLN A 105 5.24 -0.85 13.54
C GLN A 105 4.31 -0.13 12.57
N ALA A 106 4.84 0.85 11.84
CA ALA A 106 4.07 1.72 10.96
C ALA A 106 3.86 1.12 9.58
N TRP A 107 4.80 0.29 9.09
CA TRP A 107 4.79 -0.28 7.74
C TRP A 107 5.05 -1.80 7.83
N THR A 108 4.36 -2.45 8.77
CA THR A 108 4.57 -3.86 9.11
C THR A 108 4.42 -4.78 7.90
N ASN A 109 5.43 -5.62 7.66
CA ASN A 109 5.28 -6.75 6.76
C ASN A 109 4.45 -7.85 7.42
N ILE A 110 3.19 -7.99 7.02
CA ILE A 110 2.23 -8.91 7.64
C ILE A 110 2.56 -10.37 7.32
N GLU A 111 3.18 -10.65 6.17
CA GLU A 111 3.43 -12.01 5.68
C GLU A 111 4.62 -12.65 6.40
N LYS A 112 4.35 -13.40 7.49
CA LYS A 112 5.39 -13.93 8.40
C LYS A 112 6.42 -14.83 7.71
N GLU A 113 6.01 -15.54 6.68
CA GLU A 113 6.86 -16.48 5.93
C GLU A 113 7.80 -15.79 4.93
N THR A 114 7.74 -14.46 4.82
CA THR A 114 8.66 -13.67 3.99
C THR A 114 9.71 -12.97 4.84
N SER A 115 10.76 -12.41 4.21
CA SER A 115 11.80 -11.67 4.94
C SER A 115 11.22 -10.39 5.56
N LEU A 116 11.83 -9.89 6.64
CA LEU A 116 11.42 -8.64 7.29
C LEU A 116 11.27 -7.49 6.28
N TYR A 117 12.26 -7.37 5.39
CA TYR A 117 12.34 -6.31 4.40
C TYR A 117 11.51 -6.55 3.14
N ASN A 118 10.79 -7.68 3.01
CA ASN A 118 10.12 -8.07 1.76
C ASN A 118 9.17 -6.99 1.24
N LEU A 119 8.31 -6.47 2.13
CA LEU A 119 7.38 -5.39 1.80
C LEU A 119 8.13 -4.10 1.43
N TRP A 120 9.09 -3.67 2.23
CA TRP A 120 9.81 -2.40 1.99
C TRP A 120 10.62 -2.47 0.68
N ALA A 121 11.26 -3.60 0.40
CA ALA A 121 11.96 -3.81 -0.85
C ALA A 121 11.00 -3.77 -2.06
N HIS A 122 9.82 -4.39 -1.94
CA HIS A 122 8.79 -4.31 -2.99
C HIS A 122 8.36 -2.87 -3.23
N GLU A 123 7.98 -2.16 -2.17
CA GLU A 123 7.46 -0.80 -2.24
C GLU A 123 8.49 0.18 -2.78
N TRP A 124 9.74 0.10 -2.33
CA TRP A 124 10.79 0.95 -2.86
C TRP A 124 11.09 0.65 -4.33
N ASN A 125 11.39 -0.60 -4.67
CA ASN A 125 11.82 -0.96 -6.03
C ASN A 125 10.73 -0.64 -7.07
N LYS A 126 9.47 -0.92 -6.73
CA LYS A 126 8.33 -0.73 -7.63
C LYS A 126 7.79 0.69 -7.65
N HIS A 127 7.66 1.35 -6.50
CA HIS A 127 6.99 2.65 -6.36
C HIS A 127 7.94 3.77 -5.91
N GLY A 128 8.77 3.52 -4.89
CA GLY A 128 9.71 4.50 -4.35
C GLY A 128 10.71 5.05 -5.39
N THR A 129 11.18 4.20 -6.31
CA THR A 129 12.06 4.64 -7.42
C THR A 129 11.39 5.65 -8.37
N CYS A 130 10.06 5.63 -8.47
CA CYS A 130 9.28 6.62 -9.21
C CYS A 130 9.02 7.88 -8.36
N ALA A 131 8.80 7.71 -7.05
CA ALA A 131 8.53 8.80 -6.12
C ALA A 131 9.77 9.69 -5.94
N ALA A 132 10.96 9.11 -6.08
CA ALA A 132 12.24 9.78 -5.91
C ALA A 132 12.56 10.88 -6.97
N MET A 133 11.59 11.21 -7.83
CA MET A 133 11.64 12.37 -8.72
C MET A 133 11.35 13.71 -8.03
N ILE A 134 10.75 13.71 -6.84
CA ILE A 134 10.52 14.92 -6.04
C ILE A 134 11.40 14.95 -4.80
N GLU A 135 11.87 16.14 -4.42
CA GLU A 135 12.81 16.34 -3.31
C GLU A 135 12.36 15.71 -1.98
N PRO A 136 11.07 15.77 -1.59
CA PRO A 136 10.61 15.20 -0.33
C PRO A 136 10.68 13.66 -0.24
N LEU A 137 10.88 12.97 -1.37
CA LEU A 137 10.88 11.50 -1.48
C LEU A 137 12.13 10.95 -2.18
N ASN A 138 13.14 11.80 -2.45
CA ASN A 138 14.29 11.46 -3.31
C ASN A 138 15.37 10.56 -2.67
N SER A 139 15.04 9.86 -1.60
CA SER A 139 15.87 8.80 -1.01
C SER A 139 15.00 7.77 -0.32
N GLN A 140 15.54 6.58 -0.05
CA GLN A 140 14.85 5.53 0.70
C GLN A 140 14.40 6.05 2.06
N LEU A 141 15.33 6.64 2.83
CA LEU A 141 15.02 7.21 4.15
C LEU A 141 13.87 8.21 4.07
N LYS A 142 13.92 9.16 3.11
CA LYS A 142 12.85 10.16 2.94
C LYS A 142 11.51 9.54 2.56
N TYR A 143 11.50 8.58 1.64
CA TYR A 143 10.29 7.89 1.20
C TYR A 143 9.60 7.15 2.37
N PHE A 144 10.39 6.39 3.14
CA PHE A 144 9.88 5.63 4.28
C PHE A 144 9.50 6.53 5.45
N SER A 145 10.31 7.53 5.80
CA SER A 145 9.93 8.54 6.80
C SER A 145 8.64 9.27 6.42
N LYS A 146 8.45 9.61 5.14
CA LYS A 146 7.22 10.27 4.70
C LYS A 146 5.99 9.37 4.84
N GLY A 147 6.11 8.07 4.61
CA GLY A 147 5.04 7.11 4.87
C GLY A 147 4.65 7.06 6.35
N ILE A 148 5.62 7.08 7.25
CA ILE A 148 5.39 7.16 8.70
C ILE A 148 4.70 8.49 9.06
N ASP A 149 5.18 9.62 8.52
CA ASP A 149 4.56 10.93 8.76
C ASP A 149 3.10 10.96 8.31
N PHE A 150 2.81 10.45 7.10
CA PHE A 150 1.45 10.37 6.58
C PHE A 150 0.56 9.44 7.40
N LEU A 151 1.07 8.32 7.88
CA LEU A 151 0.33 7.44 8.77
C LEU A 151 -0.06 8.18 10.06
N ASN A 152 0.89 8.90 10.67
CA ASN A 152 0.66 9.65 11.90
C ASN A 152 -0.33 10.80 11.71
N GLN A 153 -0.26 11.50 10.57
CA GLN A 153 -1.11 12.65 10.28
C GLN A 153 -2.54 12.26 9.85
N TYR A 154 -2.68 11.15 9.13
CA TYR A 154 -3.94 10.70 8.53
C TYR A 154 -4.33 9.30 9.00
N HIS A 155 -4.11 9.01 10.29
CA HIS A 155 -4.30 7.68 10.87
C HIS A 155 -5.77 7.24 10.78
N MET A 156 -6.04 6.21 9.94
CA MET A 156 -7.43 5.83 9.62
C MET A 156 -8.19 5.32 10.83
N ASN A 157 -7.53 4.67 11.78
CA ASN A 157 -8.20 4.23 13.00
C ASN A 157 -8.85 5.40 13.76
N ASP A 158 -8.13 6.52 13.89
CA ASP A 158 -8.60 7.67 14.68
C ASP A 158 -9.73 8.39 13.93
N ILE A 159 -9.61 8.49 12.61
CA ILE A 159 -10.65 9.04 11.73
C ILE A 159 -11.94 8.22 11.84
N LEU A 160 -11.87 6.90 11.69
CA LEU A 160 -13.04 6.01 11.76
C LEU A 160 -13.66 5.97 13.15
N THR A 161 -12.84 5.86 14.20
CA THR A 161 -13.29 5.81 15.59
C THR A 161 -14.03 7.10 15.99
N SER A 162 -13.70 8.24 15.38
CA SER A 162 -14.40 9.51 15.64
C SER A 162 -15.89 9.50 15.23
N ALA A 163 -16.30 8.53 14.41
CA ALA A 163 -17.69 8.28 14.03
C ALA A 163 -18.24 6.95 14.59
N ASN A 164 -17.56 6.36 15.59
CA ASN A 164 -17.87 5.04 16.16
C ASN A 164 -17.75 3.86 15.16
N ILE A 165 -17.01 4.04 14.06
CA ILE A 165 -16.63 2.95 13.17
C ILE A 165 -15.39 2.29 13.76
N VAL A 166 -15.59 1.18 14.47
CA VAL A 166 -14.53 0.42 15.15
C VAL A 166 -14.47 -1.00 14.61
N PRO A 167 -13.32 -1.70 14.76
CA PRO A 167 -13.22 -3.08 14.35
C PRO A 167 -14.28 -3.96 15.01
N SER A 168 -14.98 -4.77 14.23
CA SER A 168 -15.99 -5.72 14.67
C SER A 168 -16.16 -6.86 13.67
N ASP A 169 -16.18 -8.09 14.19
CA ASP A 169 -16.47 -9.29 13.39
C ASP A 169 -17.97 -9.48 13.14
N THR A 170 -18.83 -8.73 13.84
CA THR A 170 -20.29 -8.93 13.84
C THR A 170 -21.09 -7.69 13.45
N ASN A 171 -20.52 -6.49 13.59
CA ASN A 171 -21.17 -5.24 13.21
C ASN A 171 -20.51 -4.70 11.93
N PRO A 172 -21.07 -5.03 10.75
CA PRO A 172 -20.49 -4.57 9.50
C PRO A 172 -20.88 -3.12 9.22
N VAL A 173 -20.10 -2.45 8.37
CA VAL A 173 -20.29 -1.04 7.98
C VAL A 173 -20.64 -0.90 6.50
N LYS A 174 -21.14 0.27 6.10
CA LYS A 174 -21.41 0.61 4.70
C LYS A 174 -20.24 1.39 4.08
N ALA A 175 -20.02 1.21 2.78
CA ALA A 175 -18.97 1.93 2.04
C ALA A 175 -19.23 3.45 2.07
N GLU A 176 -20.50 3.84 1.93
CA GLU A 176 -20.96 5.22 1.98
C GLU A 176 -20.65 5.88 3.33
N GLU A 177 -20.85 5.15 4.43
CA GLU A 177 -20.58 5.62 5.80
C GLU A 177 -19.09 5.84 6.04
N VAL A 178 -18.25 4.88 5.61
CA VAL A 178 -16.78 5.00 5.66
C VAL A 178 -16.31 6.19 4.83
N SER A 179 -16.81 6.32 3.59
CA SER A 179 -16.42 7.40 2.68
C SER A 179 -16.79 8.77 3.26
N ALA A 180 -18.01 8.94 3.74
CA ALA A 180 -18.50 10.17 4.36
C ALA A 180 -17.71 10.53 5.63
N THR A 181 -17.40 9.53 6.46
CA THR A 181 -16.62 9.72 7.70
C THR A 181 -15.24 10.28 7.38
N VAL A 182 -14.49 9.64 6.48
CA VAL A 182 -13.16 10.09 6.11
C VAL A 182 -13.22 11.47 5.44
N ALA A 183 -14.12 11.67 4.48
CA ALA A 183 -14.29 12.96 3.81
C ALA A 183 -14.59 14.11 4.79
N SER A 184 -15.42 13.86 5.81
CA SER A 184 -15.75 14.87 6.82
C SER A 184 -14.55 15.28 7.69
N LYS A 185 -13.54 14.41 7.84
CA LYS A 185 -12.38 14.65 8.70
C LYS A 185 -11.19 15.25 7.97
N ILE A 186 -10.94 14.83 6.73
CA ILE A 186 -9.75 15.27 5.98
C ILE A 186 -10.08 16.09 4.74
N GLY A 187 -11.37 16.29 4.43
CA GLY A 187 -11.83 17.14 3.33
C GLY A 187 -11.81 16.51 1.94
N VAL A 188 -11.35 15.26 1.82
CA VAL A 188 -11.30 14.50 0.56
C VAL A 188 -11.82 13.08 0.75
N ARG A 189 -12.44 12.51 -0.28
CA ARG A 189 -12.94 11.13 -0.24
C ARG A 189 -11.79 10.12 -0.37
N PRO A 190 -11.77 9.05 0.45
CA PRO A 190 -10.83 7.96 0.25
C PRO A 190 -11.31 7.04 -0.88
N PHE A 191 -10.37 6.31 -1.48
CA PHE A 191 -10.71 5.06 -2.14
C PHE A 191 -10.80 3.94 -1.10
N ILE A 192 -11.92 3.21 -1.10
CA ILE A 192 -12.18 2.10 -0.18
C ILE A 192 -11.92 0.79 -0.92
N ALA A 193 -10.92 0.02 -0.48
CA ALA A 193 -10.62 -1.27 -1.07
C ALA A 193 -11.15 -2.42 -0.21
N CYS A 194 -11.84 -3.36 -0.86
CA CYS A 194 -12.31 -4.60 -0.25
C CYS A 194 -11.75 -5.85 -0.94
N GLU A 195 -11.68 -6.93 -0.17
CA GLU A 195 -11.47 -8.30 -0.67
C GLU A 195 -12.67 -9.18 -0.32
N PHE A 196 -12.97 -10.16 -1.17
CA PHE A 196 -14.07 -11.11 -0.96
C PHE A 196 -13.52 -12.50 -0.62
N GLU A 197 -13.77 -12.96 0.60
CA GLU A 197 -13.32 -14.27 1.07
C GLU A 197 -14.47 -15.01 1.74
N ASP A 198 -14.71 -16.26 1.34
CA ASP A 198 -15.77 -17.12 1.91
C ASP A 198 -17.17 -16.49 1.93
N GLY A 199 -17.49 -15.68 0.90
CA GLY A 199 -18.76 -14.97 0.79
C GLY A 199 -18.87 -13.69 1.63
N VAL A 200 -17.82 -13.34 2.37
CA VAL A 200 -17.73 -12.13 3.21
C VAL A 200 -16.86 -11.07 2.53
N GLN A 201 -17.30 -9.81 2.58
CA GLN A 201 -16.55 -8.65 2.06
C GLN A 201 -15.77 -8.02 3.21
N TYR A 202 -14.44 -7.96 3.11
CA TYR A 202 -13.56 -7.39 4.14
C TYR A 202 -12.96 -6.06 3.69
N LEU A 203 -12.92 -5.08 4.60
CA LEU A 203 -12.16 -3.84 4.39
C LEU A 203 -10.66 -4.17 4.44
N ILE A 204 -9.94 -4.00 3.33
CA ILE A 204 -8.49 -4.28 3.28
C ILE A 204 -7.65 -3.02 3.28
N GLU A 205 -8.10 -1.95 2.62
CA GLU A 205 -7.33 -0.70 2.49
C GLU A 205 -8.22 0.53 2.45
N LEU A 206 -7.64 1.65 2.90
CA LEU A 206 -8.13 2.99 2.65
C LEU A 206 -7.01 3.81 2.02
N ARG A 207 -7.31 4.46 0.90
CA ARG A 207 -6.33 5.22 0.12
C ARG A 207 -6.73 6.67 0.00
N VAL A 208 -5.78 7.57 0.17
CA VAL A 208 -5.97 9.02 0.00
C VAL A 208 -4.90 9.56 -0.95
N CYS A 209 -5.22 10.63 -1.67
CA CYS A 209 -4.35 11.14 -2.71
C CYS A 209 -3.70 12.47 -2.35
N PHE A 210 -2.47 12.68 -2.84
CA PHE A 210 -1.70 13.90 -2.66
C PHE A 210 -1.19 14.43 -4.00
N ASP A 211 -1.16 15.75 -4.16
CA ASP A 211 -0.45 16.38 -5.27
C ASP A 211 1.09 16.26 -5.10
N LYS A 212 1.86 16.76 -6.08
CA LYS A 212 3.34 16.76 -6.05
C LYS A 212 3.92 17.64 -4.93
N GLN A 213 3.11 18.53 -4.37
CA GLN A 213 3.46 19.41 -3.24
C GLN A 213 3.06 18.78 -1.89
N LEU A 214 2.54 17.56 -1.91
CA LEU A 214 2.08 16.80 -0.74
C LEU A 214 0.84 17.42 -0.06
N ASN A 215 0.01 18.15 -0.80
CA ASN A 215 -1.31 18.55 -0.32
C ASN A 215 -2.36 17.49 -0.66
N LEU A 216 -3.31 17.26 0.26
CA LEU A 216 -4.43 16.37 0.00
C LEU A 216 -5.23 16.82 -1.22
N LYS A 217 -5.68 15.85 -2.01
CA LYS A 217 -6.56 16.05 -3.16
C LYS A 217 -7.50 14.85 -3.35
N GLU A 218 -8.57 15.07 -4.10
CA GLU A 218 -9.41 13.97 -4.58
C GLU A 218 -8.60 13.01 -5.47
N CYS A 219 -8.83 11.71 -5.29
CA CYS A 219 -8.24 10.69 -6.15
C CYS A 219 -8.91 10.71 -7.54
N GLU A 220 -8.11 10.67 -8.60
CA GLU A 220 -8.60 10.79 -9.97
C GLU A 220 -8.36 9.50 -10.77
N GLY A 221 -9.36 9.07 -11.55
CA GLY A 221 -9.26 7.87 -12.38
C GLY A 221 -9.46 6.56 -11.61
N GLU A 222 -9.89 6.64 -10.35
CA GLU A 222 -10.38 5.51 -9.57
C GLU A 222 -11.82 5.15 -9.95
N HIS A 223 -12.23 3.91 -9.65
CA HIS A 223 -13.59 3.45 -9.87
C HIS A 223 -14.57 4.13 -8.90
N GLU A 224 -15.64 4.72 -9.42
CA GLU A 224 -16.66 5.43 -8.65
C GLU A 224 -18.05 4.82 -8.87
N VAL A 225 -18.75 4.52 -7.77
CA VAL A 225 -20.13 4.04 -7.80
C VAL A 225 -20.94 4.81 -6.76
N ASN A 226 -22.06 5.42 -7.17
CA ASN A 226 -22.94 6.20 -6.30
C ASN A 226 -22.20 7.26 -5.45
N GLY A 227 -21.18 7.91 -6.02
CA GLY A 227 -20.40 8.93 -5.31
C GLY A 227 -19.31 8.39 -4.38
N VAL A 228 -19.10 7.07 -4.34
CA VAL A 228 -18.07 6.42 -3.52
C VAL A 228 -16.96 5.86 -4.42
N LEU A 229 -15.72 6.22 -4.11
CA LEU A 229 -14.53 5.67 -4.77
C LEU A 229 -14.22 4.30 -4.14
N THR A 230 -14.46 3.20 -4.88
CA THR A 230 -14.33 1.85 -4.29
C THR A 230 -14.34 0.71 -5.31
N ASN A 231 -13.68 -0.41 -4.98
CA ASN A 231 -13.92 -1.71 -5.64
C ASN A 231 -14.93 -2.60 -4.86
N CYS A 232 -15.37 -2.17 -3.67
CA CYS A 232 -16.33 -2.90 -2.87
C CYS A 232 -17.69 -2.96 -3.59
N ASN A 233 -18.42 -4.06 -3.39
CA ASN A 233 -19.83 -4.12 -3.74
C ASN A 233 -20.64 -3.29 -2.74
N ILE A 234 -21.11 -2.13 -3.18
CA ILE A 234 -21.85 -1.17 -2.34
C ILE A 234 -23.17 -1.74 -1.80
N ALA A 235 -23.74 -2.74 -2.48
CA ALA A 235 -24.98 -3.39 -2.02
C ALA A 235 -24.73 -4.29 -0.81
N LYS A 236 -23.48 -4.71 -0.57
CA LYS A 236 -23.09 -5.56 0.56
C LYS A 236 -22.48 -4.73 1.69
N ASN A 237 -22.65 -5.20 2.92
CA ASN A 237 -21.94 -4.61 4.05
C ASN A 237 -20.47 -5.07 4.05
N ILE A 238 -19.60 -4.28 4.67
CA ILE A 238 -18.17 -4.53 4.79
C ILE A 238 -17.87 -4.95 6.23
N ILE A 239 -17.16 -6.06 6.40
CA ILE A 239 -16.58 -6.45 7.68
C ILE A 239 -15.25 -5.73 7.85
N TYR A 240 -15.13 -4.99 8.94
CA TYR A 240 -13.89 -4.38 9.43
C TYR A 240 -13.47 -5.20 10.65
N PRO A 241 -12.79 -6.35 10.47
CA PRO A 241 -12.67 -7.36 11.52
C PRO A 241 -11.74 -6.89 12.63
N THR A 242 -11.96 -7.39 13.85
CA THR A 242 -11.03 -7.16 14.96
C THR A 242 -9.66 -7.79 14.68
N ALA A 243 -8.62 -7.36 15.41
CA ALA A 243 -7.36 -8.09 15.45
C ALA A 243 -7.62 -9.58 15.67
N LEU A 244 -7.32 -10.41 14.65
CA LEU A 244 -7.49 -11.85 14.73
C LEU A 244 -6.76 -12.31 16.00
N PRO A 245 -7.43 -13.01 16.93
CA PRO A 245 -6.76 -13.47 18.13
C PRO A 245 -5.56 -14.33 17.69
N PRO A 246 -4.39 -14.22 18.36
CA PRO A 246 -3.29 -15.14 18.10
C PRO A 246 -3.88 -16.55 18.20
N ALA A 247 -3.68 -17.35 17.14
CA ALA A 247 -4.33 -18.64 16.92
C ALA A 247 -4.71 -19.30 18.24
N ASN A 248 -6.01 -19.27 18.53
CA ASN A 248 -6.60 -19.48 19.84
C ASN A 248 -5.81 -20.53 20.65
N LEU A 249 -5.06 -20.09 21.67
CA LEU A 249 -4.18 -20.96 22.45
C LEU A 249 -4.94 -22.19 22.96
N GLN A 250 -6.24 -22.04 23.23
CA GLN A 250 -7.13 -23.12 23.64
C GLN A 250 -7.40 -24.15 22.54
N ILE A 251 -7.52 -23.76 21.26
CA ILE A 251 -7.70 -24.70 20.15
C ILE A 251 -6.40 -25.46 19.90
N VAL A 252 -5.25 -24.77 19.93
CA VAL A 252 -3.94 -25.42 19.81
C VAL A 252 -3.66 -26.35 21.00
N GLN A 253 -4.02 -25.95 22.22
CA GLN A 253 -3.92 -26.81 23.42
C GLN A 253 -4.89 -27.99 23.36
N LEU A 254 -6.14 -27.79 22.91
CA LEU A 254 -7.12 -28.87 22.76
C LEU A 254 -6.66 -29.87 21.69
N HIS A 255 -6.13 -29.40 20.56
CA HIS A 255 -5.59 -30.27 19.51
C HIS A 255 -4.36 -31.04 19.99
N LYS A 256 -3.45 -30.38 20.75
CA LYS A 256 -2.32 -31.05 21.40
C LYS A 256 -2.77 -32.07 22.45
N PHE A 257 -3.80 -31.76 23.23
CA PHE A 257 -4.36 -32.66 24.24
C PHE A 257 -5.06 -33.87 23.61
N ILE A 258 -5.88 -33.66 22.57
CA ILE A 258 -6.53 -34.73 21.81
C ILE A 258 -5.46 -35.62 21.16
N ASN A 259 -4.45 -35.03 20.53
CA ASN A 259 -3.34 -35.80 19.95
C ASN A 259 -2.53 -36.54 21.01
N TRP A 260 -2.32 -35.97 22.21
CA TRP A 260 -1.67 -36.64 23.33
C TRP A 260 -2.50 -37.80 23.88
N LEU A 261 -3.82 -37.65 24.01
CA LEU A 261 -4.73 -38.73 24.43
C LEU A 261 -4.72 -39.93 23.49
N GLN A 262 -4.52 -39.71 22.18
CA GLN A 262 -4.41 -40.79 21.19
C GLN A 262 -3.19 -41.70 21.44
N TRP A 263 -2.16 -41.24 22.16
CA TRP A 263 -1.01 -42.07 22.57
C TRP A 263 -1.30 -42.99 23.77
N PHE A 264 -2.41 -42.78 24.49
CA PHE A 264 -2.83 -43.64 25.61
C PHE A 264 -3.91 -44.66 25.20
N THR A 265 -4.32 -44.66 23.94
CA THR A 265 -5.32 -45.59 23.38
C THR A 265 -4.72 -46.58 22.38
N LEU A 266 -3.39 -46.74 22.35
CA LEU A 266 -2.64 -47.78 21.63
C LEU A 266 -1.85 -48.65 22.61
#